data_AF-A0AAF0BSV4-F1
#
_entry.id   AF-A0AAF0BSV4-F1
#
_cell.length_a   1.000
_cell.length_b   1.000
_cell.length_c   1.000
_cell.angle_alpha   90.00
_cell.angle_beta   90.00
_cell.angle_gamma   90.00
#
_symmetry.space_group_name_H-M   'P 1'
#
loop_
_entity.id
_entity.type
_entity.pdbx_description
1 polymer ?
#
loop_
_entity_poly.entity_id
_entity_poly.type
_entity_poly.pdbx_seq_one_letter_code
_entity_poly.pdbx_strand_id
1 'polypeptide(L)'
;MPGDGRPEGLPRAAAEGLALVLGAAGPVVRSWAAPDGRPALVLVVAVVATVAAGALGERRWLLRLAVPVVAGLVVVGVEGEVVALWLATGLLLSDWVLRRRRPLPGVPAAGPGAWPPVLVLSAVALWWGREPEADVGPLALLAVAVVLSAISAVDGGRTDRAGKAVGRAVGAATLRVLFLVVGLVVVVVPWAAGSLLRIDPLRTAHARGWVPLGRRDVQPRAPWAPEAALGGRPARGRRALGVVLVTGLVVAAGAVVLGDRLDVRWRADEAVPTASAQVGGPVVADGPRPSGEVPAAYQGEAWYPEYVEDIEYVLDDRVAWRPLDQHRVADVRTRHVDVEDGVRRTWTAPDCPDCPRATVWLYGGSTAFGIGQRDEQTIGSHLARAAWADGVVLDVVNRGMPGDLHSREAERLGWDLAAEDPPDLVVFYDGVNEVWSAQRLADEGVGDVDQPSDPTTDELWDDLVEERGAPPEPPPGGELLPPPAGALLDAEEVGQLAATRYDRARDVSASLAAAHEVPVRWFWQPSRLSRPPVEGEPVGDASYEEVTRRVYDAAAAAAVGGDVEDLTGALDDVPGPLFSDDVHHNEVAAAALGEELYRRIRDQVEALAG
;
A
#
# COMPACT_ATOMS: atom_id res chain seq x y z
N MET A 1 49.89 -21.39 29.66
CA MET A 1 48.53 -20.95 29.30
C MET A 1 48.42 -21.08 27.78
N PRO A 2 47.66 -22.03 27.23
CA PRO A 2 47.43 -22.07 25.78
C PRO A 2 46.62 -20.82 25.39
N GLY A 3 47.02 -20.14 24.31
CA GLY A 3 46.30 -18.98 23.77
C GLY A 3 44.84 -19.32 23.49
N ASP A 4 43.95 -18.35 23.68
CA ASP A 4 42.50 -18.54 23.77
C ASP A 4 41.77 -18.98 22.49
N GLY A 5 42.50 -19.49 21.49
CA GLY A 5 41.95 -20.11 20.27
C GLY A 5 41.17 -19.17 19.35
N ARG A 6 40.94 -17.90 19.70
CA ARG A 6 40.06 -16.99 18.95
C ARG A 6 40.68 -16.53 17.63
N PRO A 7 39.86 -16.03 16.67
CA PRO A 7 40.38 -15.27 15.53
C PRO A 7 41.25 -14.12 16.03
N GLU A 8 42.49 -14.02 15.53
CA GLU A 8 43.40 -12.93 15.92
C GLU A 8 42.74 -11.57 15.64
N GLY A 9 42.56 -10.77 16.69
CA GLY A 9 42.03 -9.40 16.59
C GLY A 9 40.53 -9.20 16.83
N LEU A 10 39.73 -10.26 17.05
CA LEU A 10 38.30 -10.11 17.37
C LEU A 10 38.06 -10.06 18.90
N PRO A 11 37.49 -8.97 19.45
CA PRO A 11 37.10 -8.91 20.86
C PRO A 11 36.12 -10.04 21.21
N ARG A 12 36.20 -10.56 22.44
CA ARG A 12 35.33 -11.65 22.91
C ARG A 12 33.84 -11.35 22.70
N ALA A 13 33.43 -10.12 23.01
CA ALA A 13 32.06 -9.68 22.82
C ALA A 13 31.62 -9.71 21.34
N ALA A 14 32.51 -9.35 20.42
CA ALA A 14 32.23 -9.40 18.98
C ALA A 14 32.09 -10.84 18.47
N ALA A 15 32.93 -11.77 18.96
CA ALA A 15 32.80 -13.19 18.61
C ALA A 15 31.52 -13.82 19.19
N GLU A 16 31.09 -13.41 20.39
CA GLU A 16 29.84 -13.86 21.00
C GLU A 16 28.60 -13.29 20.27
N GLY A 17 28.63 -12.02 19.88
CA GLY A 17 27.58 -11.41 19.05
C GLY A 17 27.47 -12.04 17.67
N LEU A 18 28.60 -12.27 17.00
CA LEU A 18 28.63 -12.92 15.69
C LEU A 18 28.15 -14.38 15.76
N ALA A 19 28.44 -15.09 16.85
CA ALA A 19 27.95 -16.44 17.08
C ALA A 19 26.43 -16.48 17.24
N LEU A 20 25.85 -15.50 17.94
CA LEU A 20 24.41 -15.36 18.06
C LEU A 20 23.77 -15.06 16.70
N VAL A 21 24.32 -14.12 15.92
CA VAL A 21 23.81 -13.80 14.58
C VAL A 21 23.85 -15.03 13.67
N LEU A 22 24.96 -15.77 13.66
CA LEU A 22 25.09 -16.99 12.86
C LEU A 22 24.14 -18.12 13.27
N GLY A 23 23.90 -18.29 14.57
CA GLY A 23 23.04 -19.34 15.08
C GLY A 23 21.55 -19.03 14.99
N ALA A 24 21.17 -17.76 15.16
CA ALA A 24 19.79 -17.37 15.41
C ALA A 24 19.13 -16.62 14.24
N ALA A 25 19.87 -15.81 13.47
CA ALA A 25 19.24 -14.88 12.54
C ALA A 25 18.41 -15.59 11.47
N GLY A 26 18.94 -16.67 10.88
CA GLY A 26 18.23 -17.46 9.86
C GLY A 26 16.91 -18.05 10.36
N PRO A 27 16.95 -18.89 11.41
CA PRO A 27 15.75 -19.47 12.01
C PRO A 27 14.74 -18.42 12.52
N VAL A 28 15.20 -17.29 13.07
CA VAL A 28 14.30 -16.23 13.56
C VAL A 28 13.63 -15.51 12.40
N VAL A 29 14.35 -15.17 11.34
CA VAL A 29 13.75 -14.56 10.13
C VAL A 29 12.79 -15.53 9.45
N ARG A 30 13.12 -16.83 9.40
CA ARG A 30 12.22 -17.87 8.90
C ARG A 30 10.94 -17.98 9.73
N SER A 31 11.08 -17.94 11.05
CA SER A 31 9.95 -17.94 11.99
C SER A 31 9.11 -16.66 11.87
N TRP A 32 9.74 -15.51 11.61
CA TRP A 32 9.02 -14.26 11.30
C TRP A 32 8.20 -14.31 10.01
N ALA A 33 8.67 -15.05 9.01
CA ALA A 33 7.96 -15.20 7.74
C ALA A 33 6.84 -16.25 7.78
N ALA A 34 6.67 -16.99 8.89
CA ALA A 34 5.64 -18.00 9.03
C ALA A 34 4.40 -17.43 9.75
N PRO A 35 3.16 -17.65 9.26
CA PRO A 35 1.94 -17.08 9.84
C PRO A 35 1.74 -17.41 11.33
N ASP A 36 2.05 -18.65 11.73
CA ASP A 36 1.96 -19.12 13.12
C ASP A 36 3.30 -19.09 13.86
N GLY A 37 4.31 -18.45 13.28
CA GLY A 37 5.67 -18.46 13.79
C GLY A 37 5.82 -17.75 15.14
N ARG A 38 6.70 -18.28 15.99
CA ARG A 38 7.04 -17.76 17.33
C ARG A 38 8.50 -17.32 17.35
N PRO A 39 8.84 -16.24 16.62
CA PRO A 39 10.22 -15.74 16.47
C PRO A 39 10.89 -15.42 17.82
N ALA A 40 10.11 -14.91 18.78
CA ALA A 40 10.57 -14.58 20.12
C ALA A 40 11.00 -15.84 20.88
N LEU A 41 10.26 -16.94 20.73
CA LEU A 41 10.65 -18.23 21.31
C LEU A 41 11.95 -18.73 20.68
N VAL A 42 12.04 -18.72 19.34
CA VAL A 42 13.26 -19.13 18.61
C VAL A 42 14.46 -18.31 19.05
N LEU A 43 14.31 -16.99 19.15
CA LEU A 43 15.37 -16.09 19.59
C LEU A 43 15.78 -16.36 21.04
N VAL A 44 14.84 -16.51 21.96
CA VAL A 44 15.12 -16.83 23.37
C VAL A 44 15.84 -18.16 23.49
N VAL A 45 15.38 -19.20 22.80
CA VAL A 45 16.02 -20.52 22.77
C VAL A 45 17.44 -20.41 22.20
N ALA A 46 17.63 -19.66 21.11
CA ALA A 46 18.94 -19.46 20.50
C ALA A 46 19.92 -18.70 21.40
N VAL A 47 19.45 -17.65 22.10
CA VAL A 47 20.25 -16.88 23.07
C VAL A 47 20.67 -17.77 24.24
N VAL A 48 19.72 -18.47 24.86
CA VAL A 48 19.97 -19.37 26.00
C VAL A 48 20.94 -20.47 25.59
N ALA A 49 20.74 -21.09 24.43
CA ALA A 49 21.62 -22.13 23.90
C ALA A 49 23.04 -21.58 23.61
N THR A 50 23.15 -20.40 23.02
CA THR A 50 24.44 -19.75 22.73
C THR A 50 25.21 -19.47 24.02
N VAL A 51 24.54 -18.95 25.06
CA VAL A 51 25.14 -18.67 26.39
C VAL A 51 25.52 -19.96 27.09
N ALA A 52 24.62 -20.95 27.14
CA ALA A 52 24.86 -22.25 27.76
C ALA A 52 26.04 -22.99 27.12
N ALA A 53 26.09 -23.06 25.79
CA ALA A 53 27.23 -23.62 25.06
C ALA A 53 28.53 -22.85 25.36
N GLY A 54 28.45 -21.52 25.54
CA GLY A 54 29.58 -20.66 25.83
C GLY A 54 30.18 -20.92 27.22
N ALA A 55 29.33 -21.15 28.21
CA ALA A 55 29.70 -21.44 29.60
C ALA A 55 30.31 -22.84 29.80
N LEU A 56 30.03 -23.78 28.90
CA LEU A 56 30.59 -25.13 28.96
C LEU A 56 32.03 -25.16 28.45
N GLY A 57 32.95 -25.70 29.26
CA GLY A 57 34.35 -25.90 28.88
C GLY A 57 34.56 -27.05 27.87
N GLU A 58 35.72 -27.10 27.22
CA GLU A 58 36.03 -28.09 26.17
C GLU A 58 35.90 -29.56 26.61
N ARG A 59 36.17 -29.85 27.90
CA ARG A 59 36.08 -31.21 28.46
C ARG A 59 34.65 -31.76 28.49
N ARG A 60 33.63 -30.89 28.41
CA ARG A 60 32.20 -31.24 28.43
C ARG A 60 31.61 -31.29 27.02
N TRP A 61 32.32 -31.93 26.08
CA TRP A 61 31.95 -31.96 24.66
C TRP A 61 30.55 -32.56 24.41
N LEU A 62 30.17 -33.62 25.15
CA LEU A 62 28.83 -34.23 25.06
C LEU A 62 27.72 -33.22 25.42
N LEU A 63 27.90 -32.47 26.51
CA LEU A 63 26.93 -31.46 26.93
C LEU A 63 26.87 -30.29 25.93
N ARG A 64 28.01 -29.91 25.34
CA ARG A 64 28.03 -28.89 24.29
C ARG A 64 27.30 -29.32 23.03
N LEU A 65 27.42 -30.59 22.64
CA LEU A 65 26.69 -31.14 21.49
C LEU A 65 25.19 -31.28 21.81
N ALA A 66 24.85 -31.60 23.06
CA ALA A 66 23.46 -31.71 23.50
C ALA A 66 22.72 -30.37 23.44
N VAL A 67 23.39 -29.24 23.68
CA VAL A 67 22.74 -27.91 23.71
C VAL A 67 22.05 -27.54 22.38
N PRO A 68 22.71 -27.58 21.20
CA PRO A 68 22.05 -27.33 19.93
C PRO A 68 20.95 -28.34 19.58
N VAL A 69 21.12 -29.61 19.96
CA VAL A 69 20.12 -30.67 19.73
C VAL A 69 18.86 -30.40 20.55
N VAL A 70 19.02 -30.09 21.85
CA VAL A 70 17.90 -29.75 22.73
C VAL A 70 17.23 -28.45 22.26
N ALA A 71 17.99 -27.45 21.83
CA ALA A 71 17.43 -26.22 21.26
C ALA A 71 16.58 -26.50 20.02
N GLY A 72 17.07 -27.33 19.10
CA GLY A 72 16.29 -27.78 17.94
C GLY A 72 15.03 -28.54 18.33
N LEU A 73 15.12 -29.48 19.28
CA LEU A 73 13.96 -30.25 19.76
C LEU A 73 12.89 -29.39 20.46
N VAL A 74 13.28 -28.31 21.14
CA VAL A 74 12.31 -27.37 21.72
C VAL A 74 11.58 -26.61 20.61
N VAL A 75 12.30 -26.23 19.55
CA VAL A 75 11.74 -25.47 18.42
C VAL A 75 10.91 -26.36 17.48
N VAL A 76 11.24 -27.66 17.35
CA VAL A 76 10.56 -28.55 16.38
C VAL A 76 9.06 -28.68 16.62
N GLY A 77 8.65 -28.68 17.89
CA GLY A 77 7.23 -28.81 18.26
C GLY A 77 6.42 -27.53 18.05
N VAL A 78 7.07 -26.44 17.64
CA VAL A 78 6.46 -25.11 17.52
C VAL A 78 6.64 -24.53 16.11
N GLU A 79 7.83 -24.67 15.52
CA GLU A 79 8.20 -24.08 14.21
C GLU A 79 8.48 -25.11 13.11
N GLY A 80 8.35 -26.41 13.43
CA GLY A 80 8.63 -27.49 12.49
C GLY A 80 10.12 -27.88 12.34
N GLU A 81 10.34 -28.91 11.53
CA GLU A 81 11.64 -29.61 11.40
C GLU A 81 12.74 -28.76 10.77
N VAL A 82 12.40 -27.94 9.77
CA VAL A 82 13.38 -27.14 9.03
C VAL A 82 14.01 -26.06 9.92
N VAL A 83 13.19 -25.31 10.66
CA VAL A 83 13.65 -24.26 11.57
C VAL A 83 14.48 -24.85 12.71
N ALA A 84 14.04 -25.99 13.26
CA ALA A 84 14.76 -26.72 14.29
C ALA A 84 16.15 -27.21 13.82
N LEU A 85 16.24 -27.81 12.63
CA LEU A 85 17.50 -28.27 12.04
C LEU A 85 18.43 -27.12 11.70
N TRP A 86 17.89 -26.01 11.20
CA TRP A 86 18.66 -24.81 10.90
C TRP A 86 19.26 -24.23 12.18
N LEU A 87 18.45 -24.05 13.23
CA LEU A 87 18.92 -23.54 14.52
C LEU A 87 20.01 -24.43 15.12
N ALA A 88 19.79 -25.75 15.16
CA ALA A 88 20.78 -26.68 15.69
C ALA A 88 22.10 -26.62 14.91
N THR A 89 22.03 -26.56 13.58
CA THR A 89 23.21 -26.53 12.69
C THR A 89 23.96 -25.22 12.80
N GLY A 90 23.25 -24.08 12.84
CA GLY A 90 23.83 -22.74 13.02
C GLY A 90 24.55 -22.61 14.36
N LEU A 91 23.94 -23.10 15.45
CA LEU A 91 24.55 -23.11 16.78
C LEU A 91 25.82 -23.98 16.81
N LEU A 92 25.79 -25.18 16.22
CA LEU A 92 26.97 -26.05 16.10
C LEU A 92 28.11 -25.40 15.30
N LEU A 93 27.79 -24.78 14.16
CA LEU A 93 28.77 -24.07 13.33
C LEU A 93 29.37 -22.88 14.08
N SER A 94 28.55 -22.11 14.80
CA SER A 94 29.04 -20.97 15.59
C SER A 94 30.06 -21.41 16.66
N ASP A 95 29.80 -22.52 17.36
CA ASP A 95 30.66 -23.02 18.43
C ASP A 95 31.93 -23.69 17.88
N TRP A 96 31.84 -24.34 16.71
CA TRP A 96 32.99 -24.95 16.05
C TRP A 96 33.91 -23.94 15.38
N VAL A 97 33.34 -22.97 14.67
CA VAL A 97 34.08 -22.08 13.76
C VAL A 97 34.48 -20.77 14.42
N LEU A 98 33.55 -20.09 15.10
CA LEU A 98 33.84 -18.78 15.70
C LEU A 98 34.53 -18.91 17.05
N ARG A 99 34.08 -19.87 17.88
CA ARG A 99 34.68 -20.15 19.18
C ARG A 99 35.88 -21.11 19.09
N ARG A 100 36.14 -21.66 17.89
CA ARG A 100 37.24 -22.60 17.59
C ARG A 100 37.30 -23.81 18.50
N ARG A 101 36.15 -24.30 18.96
CA ARG A 101 36.08 -25.43 19.87
C ARG A 101 35.83 -26.71 19.10
N ARG A 102 36.36 -27.82 19.58
CA ARG A 102 36.15 -29.14 18.94
C ARG A 102 34.70 -29.59 19.14
N PRO A 103 34.00 -30.06 18.09
CA PRO A 103 32.64 -30.57 18.21
C PRO A 103 32.62 -31.99 18.82
N LEU A 104 33.63 -32.80 18.49
CA LEU A 104 33.77 -34.18 18.97
C LEU A 104 35.25 -34.48 19.30
N PRO A 105 35.53 -35.44 20.21
CA PRO A 105 36.87 -35.97 20.42
C PRO A 105 37.43 -36.54 19.11
N GLY A 106 38.67 -36.18 18.78
CA GLY A 106 39.31 -36.59 17.52
C GLY A 106 39.03 -35.68 16.32
N VAL A 107 38.04 -34.78 16.40
CA VAL A 107 37.82 -33.75 15.37
C VAL A 107 38.64 -32.50 15.71
N PRO A 108 39.52 -32.02 14.82
CA PRO A 108 40.28 -30.80 15.05
C PRO A 108 39.38 -29.56 15.11
N ALA A 109 39.85 -28.51 15.80
CA ALA A 109 39.20 -27.21 15.76
C ALA A 109 39.24 -26.66 14.33
N ALA A 110 38.23 -25.88 13.94
CA ALA A 110 38.20 -25.25 12.63
C ALA A 110 39.41 -24.33 12.43
N GLY A 111 40.00 -24.36 11.23
CA GLY A 111 41.12 -23.49 10.89
C GLY A 111 40.72 -22.01 10.85
N PRO A 112 41.68 -21.07 10.96
CA PRO A 112 41.41 -19.63 10.90
C PRO A 112 40.69 -19.18 9.63
N GLY A 113 40.86 -19.90 8.52
CA GLY A 113 40.24 -19.60 7.24
C GLY A 113 38.79 -20.10 7.09
N ALA A 114 38.23 -20.78 8.09
CA ALA A 114 36.89 -21.36 8.01
C ALA A 114 35.77 -20.33 8.23
N TRP A 115 36.01 -19.27 9.01
CA TRP A 115 34.92 -18.34 9.38
C TRP A 115 34.39 -17.46 8.23
N PRO A 116 35.19 -16.97 7.26
CA PRO A 116 34.65 -16.17 6.16
C PRO A 116 33.64 -16.91 5.27
N PRO A 117 33.91 -18.14 4.76
CA PRO A 117 32.93 -18.84 3.94
C PRO A 117 31.71 -19.28 4.76
N VAL A 118 31.86 -19.61 6.05
CA VAL A 118 30.73 -19.94 6.93
C VAL A 118 29.81 -18.73 7.13
N LEU A 119 30.37 -17.53 7.32
CA LEU A 119 29.57 -16.29 7.37
C LEU A 119 28.83 -16.03 6.07
N VAL A 120 29.52 -16.13 4.92
CA VAL A 120 28.90 -15.89 3.61
C VAL A 120 27.78 -16.89 3.37
N LEU A 121 28.02 -18.19 3.57
CA LEU A 121 27.00 -19.21 3.37
C LEU A 121 25.82 -19.06 4.31
N SER A 122 26.05 -18.62 5.56
CA SER A 122 24.97 -18.38 6.52
C SER A 122 24.19 -17.10 6.22
N ALA A 123 24.84 -16.06 5.68
CA ALA A 123 24.17 -14.85 5.21
C ALA A 123 23.33 -15.12 3.95
N VAL A 124 23.83 -15.96 3.03
CA VAL A 124 23.06 -16.41 1.87
C VAL A 124 21.93 -17.34 2.31
N ALA A 125 22.16 -18.23 3.28
CA ALA A 125 21.11 -19.08 3.84
C ALA A 125 20.02 -18.24 4.52
N LEU A 126 20.40 -17.21 5.28
CA LEU A 126 19.48 -16.23 5.86
C LEU A 126 18.67 -15.51 4.78
N TRP A 127 19.33 -14.98 3.76
CA TRP A 127 18.66 -14.25 2.68
C TRP A 127 17.76 -15.15 1.83
N TRP A 128 18.14 -16.42 1.61
CA TRP A 128 17.33 -17.35 0.82
C TRP A 128 16.19 -17.94 1.64
N GLY A 129 16.44 -18.28 2.91
CA GLY A 129 15.44 -18.91 3.76
C GLY A 129 14.34 -17.99 4.28
N ARG A 130 14.38 -16.69 3.96
CA ARG A 130 13.24 -15.79 4.14
C ARG A 130 12.05 -16.17 3.24
N GLU A 131 12.29 -16.89 2.15
CA GLU A 131 11.25 -17.30 1.20
C GLU A 131 10.52 -18.55 1.73
N PRO A 132 9.18 -18.51 1.99
CA PRO A 132 8.41 -19.63 2.54
C PRO A 132 8.58 -20.97 1.81
N GLU A 133 8.95 -20.97 0.53
CA GLU A 133 9.14 -22.18 -0.28
C GLU A 133 10.56 -22.79 -0.17
N ALA A 134 11.52 -22.07 0.43
CA ALA A 134 12.93 -22.46 0.47
C ALA A 134 13.27 -23.38 1.67
N ASP A 135 12.61 -24.53 1.78
CA ASP A 135 12.80 -25.43 2.94
C ASP A 135 14.18 -26.12 2.96
N VAL A 136 14.71 -26.49 1.79
CA VAL A 136 15.93 -27.33 1.70
C VAL A 136 17.20 -26.53 1.41
N GLY A 137 17.07 -25.37 0.74
CA GLY A 137 18.19 -24.54 0.30
C GLY A 137 19.10 -24.05 1.44
N PRO A 138 18.55 -23.40 2.49
CA PRO A 138 19.33 -22.95 3.64
C PRO A 138 20.06 -24.08 4.38
N LEU A 139 19.40 -25.23 4.57
CA LEU A 139 20.01 -26.40 5.20
C LEU A 139 21.15 -26.97 4.35
N ALA A 140 21.01 -27.00 3.02
CA ALA A 140 22.07 -27.42 2.12
C ALA A 140 23.31 -26.50 2.21
N LEU A 141 23.10 -25.17 2.29
CA LEU A 141 24.18 -24.21 2.45
C LEU A 141 24.92 -24.37 3.79
N LEU A 142 24.20 -24.64 4.87
CA LEU A 142 24.81 -24.93 6.17
C LEU A 142 25.54 -26.27 6.18
N ALA A 143 25.01 -27.29 5.50
CA ALA A 143 25.71 -28.56 5.33
C ALA A 143 27.05 -28.36 4.57
N VAL A 144 27.06 -27.53 3.53
CA VAL A 144 28.29 -27.13 2.84
C VAL A 144 29.24 -26.40 3.81
N ALA A 145 28.72 -25.51 4.67
CA ALA A 145 29.52 -24.82 5.67
C ALA A 145 30.16 -25.78 6.70
N VAL A 146 29.46 -26.85 7.11
CA VAL A 146 29.98 -27.92 7.97
C VAL A 146 31.12 -28.67 7.28
N VAL A 147 30.94 -29.04 6.00
CA VAL A 147 31.96 -29.74 5.21
C VAL A 147 33.21 -28.88 5.03
N LEU A 148 33.06 -27.60 4.69
CA LEU A 148 34.19 -26.67 4.56
C LEU A 148 34.94 -26.48 5.88
N SER A 149 34.22 -26.46 6.99
CA SER A 149 34.82 -26.39 8.34
C SER A 149 35.62 -27.65 8.66
N ALA A 150 35.12 -28.83 8.29
CA ALA A 150 35.83 -30.10 8.43
C ALA A 150 37.13 -30.13 7.59
N ILE A 151 37.04 -29.71 6.32
CA ILE A 151 38.19 -29.64 5.42
C ILE A 151 39.24 -28.65 5.97
N SER A 152 38.79 -27.50 6.49
CA SER A 152 39.70 -26.52 7.09
C SER A 152 40.38 -27.01 8.37
N ALA A 153 39.71 -27.86 9.14
CA ALA A 153 40.29 -28.47 10.32
C ALA A 153 41.41 -29.48 9.98
N VAL A 154 41.39 -30.07 8.78
CA VAL A 154 42.39 -31.05 8.31
C VAL A 154 43.52 -30.40 7.51
N ASP A 155 43.21 -29.44 6.63
CA ASP A 155 44.18 -28.75 5.75
C ASP A 155 43.99 -27.22 5.81
N GLY A 156 44.33 -26.65 6.97
CA GLY A 156 44.22 -25.21 7.24
C GLY A 156 44.99 -24.33 6.25
N GLY A 157 46.12 -24.83 5.69
CA GLY A 157 46.97 -24.07 4.78
C GLY A 157 46.44 -23.95 3.35
N ARG A 158 45.68 -24.94 2.85
CA ARG A 158 44.97 -24.80 1.57
C ARG A 158 43.68 -23.99 1.71
N THR A 159 42.96 -24.18 2.80
CA THR A 159 41.69 -23.45 3.04
C THR A 159 41.89 -21.96 3.30
N ASP A 160 42.96 -21.56 3.99
CA ASP A 160 43.30 -20.13 4.16
C ASP A 160 43.63 -19.44 2.81
N ARG A 161 44.35 -20.14 1.92
CA ARG A 161 44.64 -19.63 0.57
C ARG A 161 43.38 -19.53 -0.30
N ALA A 162 42.51 -20.53 -0.24
CA ALA A 162 41.22 -20.52 -0.94
C ALA A 162 40.30 -19.42 -0.40
N GLY A 163 40.19 -19.29 0.93
CA GLY A 163 39.40 -18.24 1.59
C GLY A 163 39.89 -16.84 1.22
N LYS A 164 41.21 -16.59 1.24
CA LYS A 164 41.81 -15.33 0.78
C LYS A 164 41.63 -15.08 -0.71
N ALA A 165 41.53 -16.11 -1.55
CA ALA A 165 41.28 -15.97 -2.98
C ALA A 165 39.80 -15.61 -3.25
N VAL A 166 38.87 -16.32 -2.59
CA VAL A 166 37.43 -16.04 -2.65
C VAL A 166 37.12 -14.65 -2.10
N GLY A 167 37.66 -14.30 -0.93
CA GLY A 167 37.47 -12.97 -0.33
C GLY A 167 37.99 -11.84 -1.24
N ARG A 168 39.14 -12.03 -1.90
CA ARG A 168 39.64 -11.08 -2.90
C ARG A 168 38.76 -11.00 -4.15
N ALA A 169 38.24 -12.13 -4.62
CA ALA A 169 37.35 -12.17 -5.78
C ALA A 169 36.01 -11.47 -5.50
N VAL A 170 35.38 -11.77 -4.35
CA VAL A 170 34.13 -11.13 -3.91
C VAL A 170 34.34 -9.63 -3.66
N GLY A 171 35.42 -9.25 -2.97
CA GLY A 171 35.75 -7.85 -2.75
C GLY A 171 35.98 -7.09 -4.06
N ALA A 172 36.69 -7.69 -5.02
CA ALA A 172 36.91 -7.09 -6.33
C ALA A 172 35.63 -6.99 -7.17
N ALA A 173 34.75 -7.99 -7.11
CA ALA A 173 33.45 -7.96 -7.80
C ALA A 173 32.54 -6.86 -7.21
N THR A 174 32.43 -6.81 -5.89
CA THR A 174 31.64 -5.79 -5.17
C THR A 174 32.13 -4.39 -5.50
N LEU A 175 33.45 -4.15 -5.44
CA LEU A 175 34.03 -2.85 -5.77
C LEU A 175 33.77 -2.46 -7.24
N ARG A 176 33.86 -3.40 -8.17
CA ARG A 176 33.57 -3.16 -9.60
C ARG A 176 32.12 -2.80 -9.83
N VAL A 177 31.19 -3.51 -9.21
CA VAL A 177 29.75 -3.21 -9.32
C VAL A 177 29.47 -1.83 -8.74
N LEU A 178 29.97 -1.54 -7.54
CA LEU A 178 29.76 -0.24 -6.89
C LEU A 178 30.34 0.91 -7.73
N PHE A 179 31.56 0.74 -8.26
CA PHE A 179 32.20 1.73 -9.12
C PHE A 179 31.48 1.91 -10.46
N LEU A 180 30.93 0.84 -11.02
CA LEU A 180 30.18 0.88 -12.27
C LEU A 180 28.83 1.58 -12.09
N VAL A 181 28.11 1.29 -11.00
CA VAL A 181 26.86 1.96 -10.64
C VAL A 181 27.10 3.45 -10.38
N VAL A 182 28.08 3.79 -9.53
CA VAL A 182 28.42 5.19 -9.23
C VAL A 182 28.94 5.92 -10.47
N GLY A 183 29.82 5.30 -11.26
CA GLY A 183 30.35 5.89 -12.49
C GLY A 183 29.26 6.13 -13.54
N LEU A 184 28.32 5.20 -13.70
CA LEU A 184 27.20 5.34 -14.62
C LEU A 184 26.30 6.52 -14.21
N VAL A 185 25.89 6.55 -12.93
CA VAL A 185 24.92 7.54 -12.42
C VAL A 185 25.53 8.94 -12.29
N VAL A 186 26.77 9.03 -11.78
CA VAL A 186 27.38 10.33 -11.45
C VAL A 186 28.14 10.93 -12.62
N VAL A 187 28.71 10.10 -13.51
CA VAL A 187 29.58 10.58 -14.59
C VAL A 187 28.90 10.46 -15.94
N VAL A 188 28.45 9.25 -16.31
CA VAL A 188 27.97 8.99 -17.67
C VAL A 188 26.62 9.66 -17.94
N VAL A 189 25.66 9.55 -17.02
CA VAL A 189 24.32 10.13 -17.19
C VAL A 189 24.37 11.67 -17.28
N PRO A 190 25.03 12.41 -16.37
CA PRO A 190 25.13 13.88 -16.47
C PRO A 190 25.92 14.33 -17.70
N TRP A 191 27.00 13.63 -18.06
CA TRP A 191 27.78 13.94 -19.26
C TRP A 191 26.95 13.75 -20.54
N ALA A 192 26.20 12.66 -20.64
CA ALA A 192 25.34 12.37 -21.79
C ALA A 192 24.17 13.35 -21.87
N ALA A 193 23.54 13.67 -20.74
CA ALA A 193 22.48 14.69 -20.66
C ALA A 193 23.00 16.07 -21.12
N GLY A 194 24.16 16.52 -20.62
CA GLY A 194 24.77 17.79 -21.02
C GLY A 194 25.17 17.81 -22.51
N SER A 195 25.74 16.73 -23.02
CA SER A 195 26.18 16.63 -24.41
C SER A 195 25.02 16.58 -25.42
N LEU A 196 23.92 15.90 -25.08
CA LEU A 196 22.77 15.74 -25.98
C LEU A 196 21.76 16.87 -25.88
N LEU A 197 21.42 17.29 -24.66
CA LEU A 197 20.43 18.33 -24.42
C LEU A 197 21.04 19.73 -24.52
N ARG A 198 22.38 19.83 -24.57
CA ARG A 198 23.13 21.10 -24.52
C ARG A 198 22.76 21.97 -23.31
N ILE A 199 22.26 21.33 -22.26
CA ILE A 199 22.05 21.96 -20.95
C ILE A 199 23.42 21.98 -20.31
N ASP A 200 24.01 23.17 -20.21
CA ASP A 200 25.18 23.38 -19.39
C ASP A 200 24.67 23.61 -17.96
N PRO A 201 24.76 22.64 -17.04
CA PRO A 201 24.24 22.78 -15.69
C PRO A 201 24.94 23.89 -14.90
N LEU A 202 26.06 24.42 -15.41
CA LEU A 202 26.78 25.56 -14.85
C LEU A 202 26.34 26.90 -15.45
N ARG A 203 25.46 26.91 -16.46
CA ARG A 203 24.79 28.11 -16.96
C ARG A 203 23.42 28.25 -16.32
N THR A 204 23.39 28.83 -15.13
CA THR A 204 22.14 29.37 -14.58
C THR A 204 21.68 30.54 -15.43
N ALA A 205 20.46 30.47 -15.97
CA ALA A 205 19.89 31.48 -16.87
C ALA A 205 19.74 32.88 -16.25
N HIS A 206 20.01 33.05 -14.95
CA HIS A 206 19.77 34.29 -14.19
C HIS A 206 21.01 34.76 -13.40
N ALA A 207 22.22 34.56 -13.91
CA ALA A 207 23.41 35.18 -13.31
C ALA A 207 23.51 36.67 -13.67
N ARG A 208 22.87 37.56 -12.89
CA ARG A 208 23.27 38.98 -12.78
C ARG A 208 24.56 39.11 -11.94
N GLY A 209 25.57 38.31 -12.26
CA GLY A 209 26.89 38.32 -11.63
C GLY A 209 27.83 39.31 -12.31
N TRP A 210 28.87 39.75 -11.60
CA TRP A 210 29.71 40.90 -11.95
C TRP A 210 30.73 40.59 -13.06
N VAL A 211 30.58 39.42 -13.69
CA VAL A 211 31.40 38.93 -14.80
C VAL A 211 30.54 38.92 -16.06
N PRO A 212 30.79 39.83 -17.02
CA PRO A 212 30.05 39.87 -18.27
C PRO A 212 30.38 38.62 -19.11
N LEU A 213 29.42 37.70 -19.21
CA LEU A 213 29.49 36.56 -20.13
C LEU A 213 29.18 37.05 -21.55
N GLY A 214 30.20 37.54 -22.26
CA GLY A 214 30.02 38.02 -23.63
C GLY A 214 31.25 38.55 -24.36
N ARG A 215 32.44 38.57 -23.75
CA ARG A 215 33.68 38.96 -24.47
C ARG A 215 34.23 37.79 -25.30
N ARG A 216 34.27 37.96 -26.62
CA ARG A 216 34.88 37.02 -27.60
C ARG A 216 36.39 37.22 -27.76
N ASP A 217 36.96 38.15 -27.00
CA ASP A 217 38.29 38.71 -27.15
C ASP A 217 39.27 38.25 -26.05
N VAL A 218 38.84 37.34 -25.17
CA VAL A 218 39.73 36.68 -24.20
C VAL A 218 39.78 35.19 -24.51
N GLN A 219 40.76 34.76 -25.31
CA GLN A 219 41.19 33.37 -25.34
C GLN A 219 42.37 33.19 -24.37
N PRO A 220 42.22 32.45 -23.27
CA PRO A 220 43.36 31.94 -22.51
C PRO A 220 43.59 30.46 -22.83
N ARG A 221 44.87 30.12 -23.07
CA ARG A 221 45.41 28.76 -23.21
C ARG A 221 45.38 28.02 -21.86
N ALA A 222 44.22 27.64 -21.34
CA ALA A 222 44.08 26.84 -20.12
C ALA A 222 43.31 25.53 -20.39
N PRO A 223 43.71 24.39 -19.78
CA PRO A 223 43.13 23.05 -20.04
C PRO A 223 41.69 22.85 -19.54
N TRP A 224 41.01 23.92 -19.08
CA TRP A 224 39.65 23.90 -18.55
C TRP A 224 38.76 25.01 -19.11
N ALA A 225 39.10 25.56 -20.29
CA ALA A 225 38.22 26.48 -20.98
C ALA A 225 37.00 25.70 -21.55
N PRO A 226 35.78 26.26 -21.46
CA PRO A 226 34.60 25.64 -22.05
C PRO A 226 34.77 25.52 -23.57
N GLU A 227 34.48 24.33 -24.11
CA GLU A 227 34.52 24.10 -25.56
C GLU A 227 33.63 25.12 -26.26
N ALA A 228 34.22 25.86 -27.20
CA ALA A 228 33.47 26.73 -28.08
C ALA A 228 32.46 25.84 -28.81
N ALA A 229 31.16 26.03 -28.50
CA ALA A 229 30.07 25.32 -29.13
C ALA A 229 30.25 25.41 -30.65
N LEU A 230 30.68 24.29 -31.26
CA LEU A 230 30.88 24.17 -32.69
C LEU A 230 29.56 24.54 -33.37
N GLY A 231 29.56 25.69 -34.03
CA GLY A 231 28.43 26.28 -34.74
C GLY A 231 28.06 25.54 -36.02
N GLY A 232 28.03 24.21 -35.99
CA GLY A 232 27.47 23.37 -37.04
C GLY A 232 26.15 22.77 -36.58
N ARG A 233 25.07 23.00 -37.34
CA ARG A 233 23.83 22.21 -37.20
C ARG A 233 24.17 20.74 -37.49
N PRO A 234 24.07 19.81 -36.53
CA PRO A 234 24.29 18.41 -36.85
C PRO A 234 23.12 17.91 -37.72
N ALA A 235 23.42 17.11 -38.74
CA ALA A 235 22.41 16.46 -39.58
C ALA A 235 21.40 15.70 -38.71
N ARG A 236 20.10 15.82 -39.03
CA ARG A 236 18.96 15.26 -38.27
C ARG A 236 19.15 13.80 -37.83
N GLY A 237 19.88 12.99 -38.61
CA GLY A 237 20.16 11.58 -38.30
C GLY A 237 21.03 11.33 -37.06
N ARG A 238 21.92 12.24 -36.66
CA ARG A 238 22.80 12.03 -35.48
C ARG A 238 22.12 12.34 -34.14
N ARG A 239 21.09 13.19 -34.15
CA ARG A 239 20.26 13.45 -32.95
C ARG A 239 19.35 12.27 -32.64
N ALA A 240 18.74 11.67 -33.66
CA ALA A 240 17.91 10.48 -33.48
C ALA A 240 18.70 9.31 -32.89
N LEU A 241 19.91 9.05 -33.40
CA LEU A 241 20.77 7.98 -32.90
C LEU A 241 21.22 8.21 -31.45
N GLY A 242 21.55 9.46 -31.08
CA GLY A 242 21.94 9.82 -29.71
C GLY A 242 20.80 9.70 -28.71
N VAL A 243 19.59 10.10 -29.10
CA VAL A 243 18.37 9.93 -28.28
C VAL A 243 18.08 8.44 -28.10
N VAL A 244 18.10 7.64 -29.16
CA VAL A 244 17.86 6.19 -29.08
C VAL A 244 18.90 5.49 -28.19
N LEU A 245 20.18 5.87 -28.27
CA LEU A 245 21.23 5.29 -27.43
C LEU A 245 21.07 5.64 -25.96
N VAL A 246 20.71 6.89 -25.63
CA VAL A 246 20.52 7.31 -24.22
C VAL A 246 19.22 6.79 -23.65
N THR A 247 18.13 6.80 -24.41
CA THR A 247 16.89 6.13 -24.02
C THR A 247 17.14 4.63 -23.83
N GLY A 248 17.89 3.97 -24.72
CA GLY A 248 18.27 2.57 -24.55
C GLY A 248 19.12 2.30 -23.31
N LEU A 249 20.05 3.20 -22.95
CA LEU A 249 20.89 3.07 -21.76
C LEU A 249 20.13 3.36 -20.46
N VAL A 250 19.20 4.33 -20.47
CA VAL A 250 18.30 4.62 -19.36
C VAL A 250 17.27 3.51 -19.19
N VAL A 251 16.75 2.94 -20.27
CA VAL A 251 15.86 1.78 -20.24
C VAL A 251 16.61 0.52 -19.82
N ALA A 252 17.88 0.33 -20.18
CA ALA A 252 18.67 -0.80 -19.72
C ALA A 252 19.09 -0.67 -18.24
N ALA A 253 19.52 0.52 -17.80
CA ALA A 253 19.79 0.78 -16.38
C ALA A 253 18.49 0.72 -15.56
N GLY A 254 17.40 1.24 -16.12
CA GLY A 254 16.05 1.10 -15.64
C GLY A 254 15.66 -0.36 -15.53
N ALA A 255 15.86 -1.19 -16.55
CA ALA A 255 15.53 -2.62 -16.53
C ALA A 255 16.42 -3.46 -15.60
N VAL A 256 17.62 -3.01 -15.25
CA VAL A 256 18.45 -3.65 -14.22
C VAL A 256 17.97 -3.27 -12.81
N VAL A 257 17.52 -2.03 -12.60
CA VAL A 257 16.91 -1.57 -11.33
C VAL A 257 15.45 -2.04 -11.19
N LEU A 258 14.75 -2.16 -12.30
CA LEU A 258 13.35 -2.57 -12.41
C LEU A 258 13.25 -4.09 -12.53
N GLY A 259 14.26 -4.80 -13.03
CA GLY A 259 14.35 -6.26 -12.94
C GLY A 259 14.45 -6.73 -11.48
N ASP A 260 15.06 -5.92 -10.61
CA ASP A 260 15.08 -6.11 -9.16
C ASP A 260 13.77 -5.65 -8.48
N ARG A 261 12.92 -4.87 -9.17
CA ARG A 261 11.60 -4.42 -8.67
C ARG A 261 10.39 -5.12 -9.30
N LEU A 262 10.57 -5.85 -10.40
CA LEU A 262 9.53 -6.67 -11.03
C LEU A 262 9.34 -7.99 -10.27
N ASP A 263 10.28 -8.38 -9.41
CA ASP A 263 10.12 -9.41 -8.38
C ASP A 263 9.57 -8.84 -7.05
N VAL A 264 9.44 -7.50 -6.95
CA VAL A 264 8.90 -6.77 -5.77
C VAL A 264 7.41 -6.45 -5.96
N ARG A 265 6.82 -6.79 -7.12
CA ARG A 265 5.40 -6.53 -7.43
C ARG A 265 4.43 -7.65 -7.04
N TRP A 266 4.84 -8.63 -6.23
CA TRP A 266 3.94 -9.69 -5.72
C TRP A 266 3.83 -9.69 -4.18
N ARG A 267 4.07 -8.57 -3.50
CA ARG A 267 4.00 -8.50 -2.03
C ARG A 267 3.55 -7.13 -1.54
N ALA A 268 2.33 -6.77 -1.85
CA ALA A 268 1.58 -5.78 -1.09
C ALA A 268 0.31 -6.48 -0.66
N ASP A 269 0.37 -7.10 0.53
CA ASP A 269 -0.75 -7.43 1.40
C ASP A 269 -0.14 -8.16 2.61
N GLU A 270 0.00 -7.45 3.72
CA GLU A 270 -0.33 -7.92 5.07
C GLU A 270 0.15 -6.87 6.10
N ALA A 271 -0.83 -6.20 6.69
CA ALA A 271 -0.69 -5.15 7.68
C ALA A 271 -0.11 -5.65 9.02
N VAL A 272 0.57 -4.75 9.72
CA VAL A 272 1.14 -4.96 11.06
C VAL A 272 0.04 -4.80 12.12
N PRO A 273 -0.22 -5.77 13.01
CA PRO A 273 -1.17 -5.55 14.11
C PRO A 273 -0.49 -4.76 15.23
N THR A 274 -0.92 -3.51 15.42
CA THR A 274 -0.65 -2.77 16.65
C THR A 274 -1.79 -3.01 17.64
N ALA A 275 -1.44 -3.65 18.76
CA ALA A 275 -2.37 -3.91 19.85
C ALA A 275 -2.61 -2.64 20.68
N SER A 276 -3.70 -1.95 20.39
CA SER A 276 -4.51 -1.25 21.38
C SER A 276 -5.95 -1.72 21.19
N ALA A 277 -6.72 -1.81 22.27
CA ALA A 277 -8.13 -2.18 22.19
C ALA A 277 -8.90 -1.03 21.53
N GLN A 278 -8.86 -0.97 20.21
CA GLN A 278 -9.73 -0.14 19.38
C GLN A 278 -11.04 -0.89 19.24
N VAL A 279 -12.14 -0.20 19.55
CA VAL A 279 -13.43 -0.52 18.93
C VAL A 279 -13.13 -0.39 17.44
N GLY A 280 -13.13 -1.51 16.71
CA GLY A 280 -12.82 -1.49 15.29
C GLY A 280 -13.74 -0.47 14.63
N GLY A 281 -13.17 0.54 13.98
CA GLY A 281 -13.91 1.41 13.08
C GLY A 281 -14.68 0.56 12.07
N PRO A 282 -15.67 1.16 11.37
CA PRO A 282 -16.40 0.42 10.35
C PRO A 282 -15.38 -0.25 9.43
N VAL A 283 -15.61 -1.51 9.09
CA VAL A 283 -14.81 -2.19 8.06
C VAL A 283 -15.17 -1.53 6.73
N VAL A 284 -14.63 -0.33 6.49
CA VAL A 284 -14.46 0.23 5.16
C VAL A 284 -13.31 -0.59 4.60
N ALA A 285 -13.66 -1.69 3.96
CA ALA A 285 -12.70 -2.63 3.45
C ALA A 285 -11.75 -1.89 2.49
N ASP A 286 -10.46 -1.96 2.80
CA ASP A 286 -9.35 -1.83 1.87
C ASP A 286 -9.63 -2.70 0.63
N GLY A 287 -10.31 -2.13 -0.37
CA GLY A 287 -10.67 -2.84 -1.59
C GLY A 287 -11.39 -4.19 -1.40
N PRO A 288 -11.60 -4.94 -2.49
CA PRO A 288 -12.02 -6.33 -2.40
C PRO A 288 -10.98 -7.12 -1.58
N ARG A 289 -11.39 -7.76 -0.48
CA ARG A 289 -10.49 -8.58 0.34
C ARG A 289 -9.80 -9.66 -0.53
N PRO A 290 -8.50 -9.92 -0.33
CA PRO A 290 -7.74 -10.94 -1.08
C PRO A 290 -8.08 -12.40 -0.71
N SER A 291 -9.19 -12.67 -0.02
CA SER A 291 -9.68 -14.05 0.08
C SER A 291 -10.42 -14.38 -1.20
N GLY A 292 -9.90 -15.30 -2.01
CA GLY A 292 -10.53 -15.79 -3.25
C GLY A 292 -11.92 -16.46 -3.10
N GLU A 293 -12.63 -16.20 -2.00
CA GLU A 293 -14.04 -16.53 -1.82
C GLU A 293 -14.91 -15.39 -2.35
N VAL A 294 -15.79 -15.73 -3.30
CA VAL A 294 -16.80 -14.81 -3.83
C VAL A 294 -17.83 -14.49 -2.73
N PRO A 295 -18.07 -13.22 -2.38
CA PRO A 295 -19.08 -12.85 -1.39
C PRO A 295 -20.47 -13.40 -1.74
N ALA A 296 -21.30 -13.69 -0.75
CA ALA A 296 -22.63 -14.25 -0.96
C ALA A 296 -23.48 -13.40 -1.93
N ALA A 297 -23.33 -12.08 -1.89
CA ALA A 297 -23.97 -11.13 -2.78
C ALA A 297 -23.67 -11.33 -4.27
N TYR A 298 -22.59 -12.04 -4.61
CA TYR A 298 -22.14 -12.31 -5.97
C TYR A 298 -22.03 -13.81 -6.28
N GLN A 299 -22.57 -14.67 -5.41
CA GLN A 299 -22.51 -16.12 -5.61
C GLN A 299 -23.23 -16.55 -6.89
N GLY A 300 -22.52 -17.24 -7.77
CA GLY A 300 -23.02 -17.67 -9.07
C GLY A 300 -22.84 -16.64 -10.20
N GLU A 301 -22.35 -15.43 -9.90
CA GLU A 301 -22.09 -14.42 -10.91
C GLU A 301 -20.74 -14.66 -11.61
N ALA A 302 -20.80 -15.22 -12.82
CA ALA A 302 -19.60 -15.60 -13.57
C ALA A 302 -18.67 -14.44 -13.92
N TRP A 303 -19.18 -13.20 -13.94
CA TRP A 303 -18.43 -11.99 -14.25
C TRP A 303 -17.69 -11.41 -13.04
N TYR A 304 -18.06 -11.79 -11.81
CA TYR A 304 -17.55 -11.12 -10.61
C TYR A 304 -16.03 -11.23 -10.41
N PRO A 305 -15.38 -12.39 -10.64
CA PRO A 305 -13.92 -12.47 -10.54
C PRO A 305 -13.20 -11.50 -11.49
N GLU A 306 -13.73 -11.33 -12.71
CA GLU A 306 -13.20 -10.38 -13.69
C GLU A 306 -13.46 -8.93 -13.29
N TYR A 307 -14.60 -8.67 -12.64
CA TYR A 307 -14.92 -7.36 -12.09
C TYR A 307 -13.99 -6.96 -10.95
N VAL A 308 -13.59 -7.89 -10.09
CA VAL A 308 -12.63 -7.63 -9.01
C VAL A 308 -11.31 -7.12 -9.59
N GLU A 309 -10.78 -7.80 -10.63
CA GLU A 309 -9.57 -7.33 -11.33
C GLU A 309 -9.75 -5.93 -11.94
N ASP A 310 -10.93 -5.65 -12.53
CA ASP A 310 -11.23 -4.36 -13.14
C ASP A 310 -11.31 -3.24 -12.09
N ILE A 311 -12.02 -3.45 -10.98
CA ILE A 311 -12.20 -2.42 -9.95
C ILE A 311 -10.92 -2.17 -9.15
N GLU A 312 -10.13 -3.21 -8.85
CA GLU A 312 -8.80 -3.06 -8.25
C GLU A 312 -7.88 -2.21 -9.14
N TYR A 313 -7.93 -2.44 -10.45
CA TYR A 313 -7.17 -1.63 -11.41
C TYR A 313 -7.64 -0.17 -11.46
N VAL A 314 -8.95 0.08 -11.40
CA VAL A 314 -9.52 1.43 -11.42
C VAL A 314 -9.22 2.19 -10.13
N LEU A 315 -9.30 1.52 -8.98
CA LEU A 315 -9.09 2.11 -7.66
C LEU A 315 -7.63 2.14 -7.22
N ASP A 316 -6.70 1.64 -8.02
CA ASP A 316 -5.27 1.86 -7.79
C ASP A 316 -4.96 3.36 -7.91
N ASP A 317 -4.41 3.95 -6.84
CA ASP A 317 -4.09 5.37 -6.70
C ASP A 317 -3.08 5.90 -7.74
N ARG A 318 -2.40 4.99 -8.44
CA ARG A 318 -1.45 5.28 -9.54
C ARG A 318 -2.11 5.22 -10.92
N VAL A 319 -3.38 4.82 -11.00
CA VAL A 319 -4.11 4.61 -12.26
C VAL A 319 -5.16 5.69 -12.46
N ALA A 320 -6.41 5.44 -12.01
CA ALA A 320 -7.56 6.26 -12.36
C ALA A 320 -8.12 7.01 -11.14
N TRP A 321 -8.28 6.32 -10.02
CA TRP A 321 -8.65 6.96 -8.78
C TRP A 321 -7.49 7.79 -8.25
N ARG A 322 -7.70 9.09 -8.08
CA ARG A 322 -6.70 10.04 -7.58
C ARG A 322 -7.34 10.82 -6.44
N PRO A 323 -7.37 10.28 -5.22
CA PRO A 323 -8.11 10.86 -4.09
C PRO A 323 -7.65 12.28 -3.70
N LEU A 324 -6.41 12.65 -4.03
CA LEU A 324 -5.89 14.02 -3.88
C LEU A 324 -6.24 14.96 -5.04
N ASP A 325 -6.67 14.42 -6.18
CA ASP A 325 -7.21 15.16 -7.32
C ASP A 325 -8.73 15.29 -7.14
N GLN A 326 -9.13 16.41 -6.52
CA GLN A 326 -10.49 16.59 -6.02
C GLN A 326 -11.57 16.64 -7.10
N HIS A 327 -11.22 16.74 -8.38
CA HIS A 327 -12.19 16.98 -9.44
C HIS A 327 -12.83 15.69 -9.97
N ARG A 328 -12.06 14.70 -10.46
CA ARG A 328 -12.63 13.53 -11.16
C ARG A 328 -11.73 12.31 -11.09
N VAL A 329 -12.35 11.12 -11.18
CA VAL A 329 -11.65 9.88 -11.52
C VAL A 329 -11.10 10.05 -12.94
N ALA A 330 -9.85 9.70 -13.19
CA ALA A 330 -9.31 9.80 -14.54
C ALA A 330 -9.98 8.78 -15.47
N ASP A 331 -10.08 9.14 -16.76
CA ASP A 331 -10.68 8.27 -17.77
C ASP A 331 -9.99 6.90 -17.82
N VAL A 332 -10.80 5.86 -17.72
CA VAL A 332 -10.34 4.47 -17.69
C VAL A 332 -11.40 3.60 -18.34
N ARG A 333 -10.93 2.55 -19.02
CA ARG A 333 -11.78 1.56 -19.67
C ARG A 333 -11.33 0.17 -19.30
N THR A 334 -12.25 -0.63 -18.79
CA THR A 334 -12.04 -2.03 -18.42
C THR A 334 -13.09 -2.91 -19.11
N ARG A 335 -13.37 -4.13 -18.63
CA ARG A 335 -14.46 -4.95 -19.17
C ARG A 335 -15.80 -4.56 -18.57
N HIS A 336 -15.79 -4.04 -17.34
CA HIS A 336 -17.00 -3.85 -16.54
C HIS A 336 -17.15 -2.46 -15.91
N VAL A 337 -16.05 -1.71 -15.80
CA VAL A 337 -15.99 -0.38 -15.16
C VAL A 337 -15.31 0.61 -16.08
N ASP A 338 -16.10 1.49 -16.68
CA ASP A 338 -15.61 2.59 -17.50
C ASP A 338 -15.94 3.95 -16.87
N VAL A 339 -14.96 4.85 -16.99
CA VAL A 339 -15.06 6.28 -16.69
C VAL A 339 -14.66 7.06 -17.94
N GLU A 340 -15.53 7.96 -18.36
CA GLU A 340 -15.36 8.79 -19.57
C GLU A 340 -15.62 10.25 -19.22
N ASP A 341 -14.72 11.15 -19.60
CA ASP A 341 -14.75 12.56 -19.21
C ASP A 341 -14.87 12.78 -17.68
N GLY A 342 -14.30 11.82 -16.93
CA GLY A 342 -14.37 11.74 -15.48
C GLY A 342 -15.75 11.39 -14.89
N VAL A 343 -16.66 10.87 -15.72
CA VAL A 343 -18.01 10.44 -15.33
C VAL A 343 -18.08 8.92 -15.43
N ARG A 344 -18.61 8.27 -14.39
CA ARG A 344 -18.85 6.82 -14.38
C ARG A 344 -19.89 6.48 -15.46
N ARG A 345 -19.56 5.56 -16.37
CA ARG A 345 -20.52 5.14 -17.41
C ARG A 345 -21.78 4.55 -16.78
N THR A 346 -22.94 4.96 -17.29
CA THR A 346 -24.26 4.43 -16.95
C THR A 346 -24.98 3.99 -18.22
N TRP A 347 -26.02 3.17 -18.07
CA TRP A 347 -26.93 2.87 -19.16
C TRP A 347 -27.63 4.14 -19.66
N THR A 348 -27.73 4.29 -20.98
CA THR A 348 -28.43 5.40 -21.63
C THR A 348 -29.62 4.89 -22.43
N ALA A 349 -30.69 5.70 -22.45
CA ALA A 349 -31.87 5.37 -23.25
C ALA A 349 -31.55 5.39 -24.75
N PRO A 350 -32.24 4.56 -25.56
CA PRO A 350 -32.16 4.66 -27.01
C PRO A 350 -32.53 6.06 -27.51
N ASP A 351 -32.00 6.45 -28.67
CA ASP A 351 -32.32 7.74 -29.29
C ASP A 351 -33.84 7.93 -29.45
N CYS A 352 -34.38 8.92 -28.75
CA CYS A 352 -35.78 9.35 -28.86
C CYS A 352 -35.86 10.88 -28.92
N PRO A 353 -35.84 11.48 -30.13
CA PRO A 353 -35.84 12.94 -30.29
C PRO A 353 -37.11 13.65 -29.81
N ASP A 354 -38.25 12.94 -29.80
CA ASP A 354 -39.56 13.50 -29.45
C ASP A 354 -39.96 13.19 -27.99
N CYS A 355 -39.11 12.50 -27.23
CA CYS A 355 -39.36 12.20 -25.81
C CYS A 355 -38.99 13.41 -24.93
N PRO A 356 -39.75 13.66 -23.84
CA PRO A 356 -39.30 14.57 -22.78
C PRO A 356 -37.90 14.16 -22.30
N ARG A 357 -37.03 15.14 -22.08
CA ARG A 357 -35.63 14.88 -21.72
C ARG A 357 -35.19 15.78 -20.56
N ALA A 358 -34.52 15.20 -19.58
CA ALA A 358 -33.89 15.93 -18.48
C ALA A 358 -32.51 15.35 -18.17
N THR A 359 -31.62 16.18 -17.64
CA THR A 359 -30.28 15.82 -17.20
C THR A 359 -30.22 15.85 -15.67
N VAL A 360 -29.72 14.76 -15.08
CA VAL A 360 -29.47 14.64 -13.65
C VAL A 360 -27.99 14.47 -13.41
N TRP A 361 -27.41 15.29 -12.52
CA TRP A 361 -26.10 14.99 -11.94
C TRP A 361 -26.29 14.20 -10.65
N LEU A 362 -25.72 12.99 -10.60
CA LEU A 362 -25.74 12.13 -9.43
C LEU A 362 -24.38 12.21 -8.72
N TYR A 363 -24.37 12.79 -7.53
CA TYR A 363 -23.24 12.81 -6.61
C TYR A 363 -23.42 11.76 -5.51
N GLY A 364 -22.31 11.38 -4.90
CA GLY A 364 -22.26 10.42 -3.81
C GLY A 364 -20.88 9.75 -3.73
N GLY A 365 -20.74 8.88 -2.73
CA GLY A 365 -19.55 8.07 -2.50
C GLY A 365 -19.35 6.90 -3.48
N SER A 366 -18.66 5.86 -2.98
CA SER A 366 -18.36 4.62 -3.72
C SER A 366 -19.60 3.83 -4.16
N THR A 367 -20.70 3.94 -3.42
CA THR A 367 -21.98 3.30 -3.75
C THR A 367 -22.67 3.98 -4.93
N ALA A 368 -22.62 5.31 -5.01
CA ALA A 368 -23.08 6.07 -6.18
C ALA A 368 -22.19 5.81 -7.41
N PHE A 369 -20.86 5.75 -7.23
CA PHE A 369 -19.91 5.32 -8.28
C PHE A 369 -20.21 3.90 -8.78
N GLY A 370 -20.78 3.04 -7.92
CA GLY A 370 -21.19 1.68 -8.28
C GLY A 370 -20.08 0.64 -8.10
N ILE A 371 -19.33 0.71 -6.99
CA ILE A 371 -18.50 -0.42 -6.57
C ILE A 371 -19.41 -1.65 -6.37
N GLY A 372 -19.01 -2.78 -6.95
CA GLY A 372 -19.79 -4.00 -7.03
C GLY A 372 -20.75 -4.10 -8.22
N GLN A 373 -20.75 -3.14 -9.16
CA GLN A 373 -21.74 -3.02 -10.24
C GLN A 373 -21.09 -2.75 -11.60
N ARG A 374 -21.54 -3.47 -12.65
CA ARG A 374 -21.12 -3.21 -14.03
C ARG A 374 -21.68 -1.87 -14.53
N ASP A 375 -21.08 -1.30 -15.59
CA ASP A 375 -21.49 -0.02 -16.20
C ASP A 375 -23.00 0.16 -16.32
N GLU A 376 -23.65 -0.84 -16.89
CA GLU A 376 -25.08 -0.83 -17.15
C GLU A 376 -25.93 -1.19 -15.92
N GLN A 377 -25.36 -1.47 -14.76
CA GLN A 377 -26.09 -1.98 -13.59
C GLN A 377 -25.84 -1.13 -12.33
N THR A 378 -25.35 0.10 -12.54
CA THR A 378 -25.21 1.09 -11.48
C THR A 378 -26.56 1.65 -11.03
N ILE A 379 -26.64 2.24 -9.84
CA ILE A 379 -27.83 2.98 -9.38
C ILE A 379 -28.28 3.99 -10.44
N GLY A 380 -27.34 4.75 -11.02
CA GLY A 380 -27.63 5.70 -12.09
C GLY A 380 -28.19 5.04 -13.36
N SER A 381 -27.74 3.83 -13.70
CA SER A 381 -28.29 3.06 -14.83
C SER A 381 -29.73 2.62 -14.58
N HIS A 382 -30.06 2.18 -13.38
CA HIS A 382 -31.41 1.76 -13.02
C HIS A 382 -32.37 2.95 -12.89
N LEU A 383 -31.88 4.08 -12.36
CA LEU A 383 -32.59 5.36 -12.36
C LEU A 383 -32.99 5.79 -13.79
N ALA A 384 -32.04 5.77 -14.73
CA ALA A 384 -32.31 6.10 -16.13
C ALA A 384 -33.30 5.12 -16.79
N ARG A 385 -33.19 3.82 -16.51
CA ARG A 385 -34.14 2.80 -17.02
C ARG A 385 -35.55 2.97 -16.48
N ALA A 386 -35.67 3.31 -15.19
CA ALA A 386 -36.97 3.54 -14.56
C ALA A 386 -37.66 4.76 -15.20
N ALA A 387 -36.93 5.85 -15.44
CA ALA A 387 -37.44 7.00 -16.19
C ALA A 387 -37.85 6.66 -17.62
N TRP A 388 -37.04 5.86 -18.31
CA TRP A 388 -37.34 5.40 -19.67
C TRP A 388 -38.61 4.56 -19.74
N ALA A 389 -38.89 3.74 -18.72
CA ALA A 389 -40.11 2.95 -18.64
C ALA A 389 -41.37 3.84 -18.54
N ASP A 390 -41.24 5.06 -18.02
CA ASP A 390 -42.28 6.08 -17.97
C ASP A 390 -42.24 7.06 -19.16
N GLY A 391 -41.39 6.80 -20.16
CA GLY A 391 -41.34 7.56 -21.41
C GLY A 391 -40.52 8.85 -21.36
N VAL A 392 -39.70 9.03 -20.31
CA VAL A 392 -38.77 10.16 -20.17
C VAL A 392 -37.34 9.71 -20.46
N VAL A 393 -36.60 10.47 -21.25
CA VAL A 393 -35.16 10.26 -21.41
C VAL A 393 -34.43 11.00 -20.31
N LEU A 394 -33.93 10.27 -19.32
CA LEU A 394 -33.16 10.84 -18.22
C LEU A 394 -31.66 10.60 -18.43
N ASP A 395 -30.91 11.66 -18.71
CA ASP A 395 -29.46 11.60 -18.80
C ASP A 395 -28.86 11.66 -17.40
N VAL A 396 -28.48 10.50 -16.86
CA VAL A 396 -27.83 10.43 -15.54
C VAL A 396 -26.32 10.53 -15.71
N VAL A 397 -25.78 11.70 -15.37
CA VAL A 397 -24.34 11.95 -15.29
C VAL A 397 -23.87 11.51 -13.90
N ASN A 398 -23.31 10.30 -13.82
CA ASN A 398 -22.85 9.72 -12.56
C ASN A 398 -21.47 10.28 -12.17
N ARG A 399 -21.49 11.24 -11.25
CA ARG A 399 -20.33 11.94 -10.69
C ARG A 399 -19.91 11.38 -9.33
N GLY A 400 -20.35 10.15 -9.00
CA GLY A 400 -19.95 9.47 -7.79
C GLY A 400 -18.43 9.30 -7.71
N MET A 401 -17.88 9.40 -6.50
CA MET A 401 -16.45 9.28 -6.24
C MET A 401 -16.22 8.33 -5.05
N PRO A 402 -15.33 7.33 -5.17
CA PRO A 402 -15.01 6.48 -4.03
C PRO A 402 -14.45 7.26 -2.84
N GLY A 403 -14.98 7.01 -1.65
CA GLY A 403 -14.56 7.63 -0.38
C GLY A 403 -15.13 9.03 -0.11
N ASP A 404 -15.93 9.57 -1.02
CA ASP A 404 -16.35 10.97 -0.95
C ASP A 404 -17.34 11.28 0.18
N LEU A 405 -17.10 12.41 0.83
CA LEU A 405 -18.02 13.04 1.78
C LEU A 405 -18.79 14.14 1.08
N HIS A 406 -19.98 14.48 1.58
CA HIS A 406 -20.77 15.60 1.04
C HIS A 406 -19.98 16.92 0.93
N SER A 407 -19.00 17.17 1.81
CA SER A 407 -18.14 18.36 1.72
C SER A 407 -17.28 18.40 0.45
N ARG A 408 -16.79 17.24 -0.01
CA ARG A 408 -16.04 17.10 -1.27
C ARG A 408 -16.96 17.23 -2.47
N GLU A 409 -18.15 16.66 -2.36
CA GLU A 409 -19.19 16.74 -3.40
C GLU A 409 -19.68 18.18 -3.60
N ALA A 410 -19.87 18.94 -2.51
CA ALA A 410 -20.23 20.35 -2.55
C ALA A 410 -19.14 21.20 -3.21
N GLU A 411 -17.86 20.94 -2.92
CA GLU A 411 -16.74 21.60 -3.59
C GLU A 411 -16.75 21.31 -5.10
N ARG A 412 -16.93 20.05 -5.49
CA ARG A 412 -17.02 19.66 -6.90
C ARG A 412 -18.22 20.26 -7.61
N LEU A 413 -19.39 20.28 -6.98
CA LEU A 413 -20.58 20.92 -7.53
C LEU A 413 -20.29 22.38 -7.90
N GLY A 414 -19.57 23.12 -7.06
CA GLY A 414 -19.19 24.50 -7.33
C GLY A 414 -18.29 24.65 -8.57
N TRP A 415 -17.36 23.72 -8.77
CA TRP A 415 -16.49 23.70 -9.95
C TRP A 415 -17.24 23.26 -11.22
N ASP A 416 -18.07 22.23 -11.12
CA ASP A 416 -18.85 21.72 -12.24
C ASP A 416 -19.86 22.78 -12.73
N LEU A 417 -20.59 23.45 -11.83
CA LEU A 417 -21.49 24.56 -12.17
C LEU A 417 -20.78 25.78 -12.77
N ALA A 418 -19.46 25.91 -12.55
CA ALA A 418 -18.64 26.97 -13.14
C ALA A 418 -18.07 26.60 -14.51
N ALA A 419 -17.95 25.31 -14.82
CA ALA A 419 -17.27 24.79 -16.00
C ALA A 419 -18.21 24.19 -17.04
N GLU A 420 -19.37 23.70 -16.63
CA GLU A 420 -20.34 23.00 -17.48
C GLU A 420 -21.69 23.72 -17.49
N ASP A 421 -22.51 23.38 -18.49
CA ASP A 421 -23.92 23.76 -18.47
C ASP A 421 -24.60 23.05 -17.28
N PRO A 422 -25.39 23.77 -16.45
CA PRO A 422 -26.01 23.18 -15.28
C PRO A 422 -27.01 22.08 -15.67
N PRO A 423 -27.19 21.04 -14.83
CA PRO A 423 -28.21 20.02 -15.04
C PRO A 423 -29.60 20.58 -14.72
N ASP A 424 -30.63 19.83 -15.10
CA ASP A 424 -31.99 20.15 -14.70
C ASP A 424 -32.24 19.83 -13.21
N LEU A 425 -31.50 18.85 -12.66
CA LEU A 425 -31.59 18.42 -11.28
C LEU A 425 -30.26 17.86 -10.76
N VAL A 426 -29.93 18.15 -9.50
CA VAL A 426 -28.84 17.51 -8.77
C VAL A 426 -29.41 16.53 -7.74
N VAL A 427 -28.84 15.34 -7.67
CA VAL A 427 -29.14 14.31 -6.67
C VAL A 427 -27.88 13.98 -5.90
N PHE A 428 -27.95 14.04 -4.58
CA PHE A 428 -26.91 13.60 -3.66
C PHE A 428 -27.35 12.30 -2.97
N TYR A 429 -26.47 11.30 -2.94
CA TYR A 429 -26.71 9.98 -2.36
C TYR A 429 -25.59 9.65 -1.36
N ASP A 430 -25.87 9.96 -0.09
CA ASP A 430 -24.84 10.12 0.96
C ASP A 430 -25.18 9.31 2.21
N GLY A 431 -24.28 9.29 3.18
CA GLY A 431 -24.55 8.83 4.55
C GLY A 431 -23.47 7.92 5.11
N VAL A 432 -23.00 6.93 4.33
CA VAL A 432 -22.03 5.93 4.83
C VAL A 432 -20.65 6.55 5.10
N ASN A 433 -20.20 7.47 4.24
CA ASN A 433 -18.91 8.12 4.42
C ASN A 433 -18.97 9.16 5.56
N GLU A 434 -20.11 9.82 5.74
CA GLU A 434 -20.37 10.75 6.85
C GLU A 434 -20.26 10.03 8.20
N VAL A 435 -20.83 8.83 8.29
CA VAL A 435 -20.71 7.95 9.46
C VAL A 435 -19.26 7.52 9.68
N TRP A 436 -18.56 7.09 8.63
CA TRP A 436 -17.15 6.70 8.71
C TRP A 436 -16.24 7.85 9.19
N SER A 437 -16.41 9.06 8.65
CA SER A 437 -15.68 10.26 9.06
C SER A 437 -15.92 10.61 10.53
N ALA A 438 -17.18 10.56 10.99
CA ALA A 438 -17.50 10.82 12.39
C ALA A 438 -16.93 9.76 13.33
N GLN A 439 -16.97 8.48 12.95
CA GLN A 439 -16.37 7.39 13.72
C GLN A 439 -14.86 7.58 13.85
N ARG A 440 -14.16 7.89 12.76
CA ARG A 440 -12.73 8.13 12.79
C ARG A 440 -12.35 9.28 13.73
N LEU A 441 -13.06 10.41 13.67
CA LEU A 441 -12.83 11.53 14.58
C LEU A 441 -13.09 11.18 16.06
N ALA A 442 -14.06 10.31 16.33
CA ALA A 442 -14.36 9.84 17.67
C ALA A 442 -13.27 8.89 18.19
N ASP A 443 -12.79 7.98 17.35
CA ASP A 443 -11.72 7.03 17.67
C ASP A 443 -10.37 7.74 17.94
N GLU A 444 -10.09 8.81 17.20
CA GLU A 444 -8.93 9.68 17.43
C GLU A 444 -9.09 10.60 18.65
N GLY A 445 -10.29 10.65 19.24
CA GLY A 445 -10.61 11.51 20.39
C GLY A 445 -10.55 13.00 20.05
N VAL A 446 -10.81 13.36 18.78
CA VAL A 446 -10.80 14.73 18.28
C VAL A 446 -12.19 15.37 18.40
N GLY A 447 -13.25 14.57 18.24
CA GLY A 447 -14.63 15.04 18.28
C GLY A 447 -14.97 15.95 17.11
N ASP A 448 -15.82 16.96 17.34
CA ASP A 448 -16.25 17.87 16.28
C ASP A 448 -15.25 19.00 16.03
N VAL A 449 -14.81 19.11 14.77
CA VAL A 449 -13.90 20.15 14.29
C VAL A 449 -14.51 20.93 13.15
N ASP A 450 -14.19 22.22 13.06
CA ASP A 450 -14.75 23.12 12.04
C ASP A 450 -14.30 22.76 10.62
N GLN A 451 -13.14 22.13 10.46
CA GLN A 451 -12.64 21.72 9.15
C GLN A 451 -13.29 20.41 8.65
N PRO A 452 -13.45 20.25 7.32
CA PRO A 452 -13.65 18.94 6.73
C PRO A 452 -12.53 17.98 7.17
N SER A 453 -12.90 16.73 7.47
CA SER A 453 -11.99 15.63 7.79
C SER A 453 -12.41 14.49 6.90
N ASP A 454 -11.47 14.07 6.06
CA ASP A 454 -11.66 13.11 4.99
C ASP A 454 -10.75 11.93 5.29
N PRO A 455 -11.30 10.84 5.86
CA PRO A 455 -10.51 9.68 6.26
C PRO A 455 -9.64 9.12 5.15
N THR A 456 -10.13 9.10 3.90
CA THR A 456 -9.37 8.66 2.73
C THR A 456 -8.10 9.49 2.53
N THR A 457 -8.24 10.81 2.61
CA THR A 457 -7.10 11.73 2.43
C THR A 457 -6.14 11.67 3.61
N ASP A 458 -6.68 11.53 4.83
CA ASP A 458 -5.89 11.45 6.05
C ASP A 458 -5.03 10.17 6.06
N GLU A 459 -5.60 9.02 5.67
CA GLU A 459 -4.88 7.74 5.57
C GLU A 459 -3.75 7.78 4.54
N LEU A 460 -4.02 8.31 3.35
CA LEU A 460 -2.98 8.45 2.31
C LEU A 460 -1.87 9.42 2.72
N TRP A 461 -2.22 10.44 3.50
CA TRP A 461 -1.22 11.35 4.04
C TRP A 461 -0.33 10.64 5.08
N ASP A 462 -0.93 9.83 5.96
CA ASP A 462 -0.20 9.05 6.96
C ASP A 462 0.76 8.05 6.29
N ASP A 463 0.32 7.34 5.25
CA ASP A 463 1.16 6.42 4.45
C ASP A 463 2.35 7.17 3.81
N LEU A 464 2.08 8.33 3.21
CA LEU A 464 3.10 9.15 2.59
C LEU A 464 4.12 9.67 3.62
N VAL A 465 3.66 10.03 4.82
CA VAL A 465 4.53 10.48 5.92
C VAL A 465 5.38 9.31 6.42
N GLU A 466 4.80 8.13 6.58
CA GLU A 466 5.53 6.93 6.98
C GLU A 466 6.66 6.59 5.98
N GLU A 467 6.36 6.63 4.68
CA GLU A 467 7.36 6.39 3.62
C GLU A 467 8.52 7.41 3.68
N ARG A 468 8.21 8.67 4.03
CA ARG A 468 9.21 9.74 4.16
C ARG A 468 10.05 9.65 5.43
N GLY A 469 9.63 8.86 6.40
CA GLY A 469 10.30 8.68 7.69
C GLY A 469 10.08 9.83 8.67
N ALA A 470 10.85 9.83 9.76
CA ALA A 470 10.63 10.73 10.89
C ALA A 470 10.67 12.23 10.49
N PRO A 471 9.78 13.07 11.08
CA PRO A 471 9.78 14.50 10.83
C PRO A 471 11.11 15.14 11.28
N PRO A 472 11.52 16.26 10.67
CA PRO A 472 12.73 16.97 11.09
C PRO A 472 12.61 17.44 12.55
N GLU A 473 13.74 17.51 13.26
CA GLU A 473 13.75 18.12 14.59
C GLU A 473 13.22 19.56 14.51
N PRO A 474 12.28 19.96 15.39
CA PRO A 474 11.75 21.31 15.35
C PRO A 474 12.87 22.32 15.67
N PRO A 475 12.81 23.54 15.09
CA PRO A 475 13.77 24.59 15.43
C PRO A 475 13.67 24.97 16.93
N PRO A 476 14.70 25.61 17.53
CA PRO A 476 14.63 26.02 18.93
C PRO A 476 13.38 26.87 19.24
N GLY A 477 12.54 26.40 20.16
CA GLY A 477 11.26 27.02 20.51
C GLY A 477 10.10 26.67 19.57
N GLY A 478 10.33 25.83 18.57
CA GLY A 478 9.30 25.24 17.73
C GLY A 478 8.75 23.96 18.36
N GLU A 479 7.44 23.79 18.25
CA GLU A 479 6.71 22.61 18.68
C GLU A 479 5.57 22.39 17.68
N LEU A 480 5.34 21.14 17.28
CA LEU A 480 4.13 20.76 16.56
C LEU A 480 3.03 20.56 17.60
N LEU A 481 2.01 21.41 17.56
CA LEU A 481 0.88 21.28 18.48
C LEU A 481 0.01 20.10 18.07
N PRO A 482 -0.43 19.25 19.02
CA PRO A 482 -1.36 18.19 18.71
C PRO A 482 -2.71 18.78 18.26
N PRO A 483 -3.53 18.00 17.52
CA PRO A 483 -4.91 18.37 17.27
C PRO A 483 -5.65 18.62 18.60
N PRO A 484 -6.68 19.49 18.59
CA PRO A 484 -7.48 19.72 19.77
C PRO A 484 -8.10 18.40 20.24
N ALA A 485 -7.95 18.09 21.54
CA ALA A 485 -8.60 16.93 22.13
C ALA A 485 -10.10 17.22 22.30
N GLY A 486 -10.93 16.34 21.75
CA GLY A 486 -12.37 16.32 21.92
C GLY A 486 -12.82 15.50 23.12
N ALA A 487 -14.12 15.50 23.37
CA ALA A 487 -14.74 14.55 24.29
C ALA A 487 -14.78 13.16 23.66
N LEU A 488 -14.67 12.12 24.49
CA LEU A 488 -15.03 10.77 24.06
C LEU A 488 -16.54 10.75 23.79
N LEU A 489 -16.93 10.23 22.64
CA LEU A 489 -18.31 10.16 22.19
C LEU A 489 -18.85 8.74 22.36
N ASP A 490 -20.09 8.59 22.77
CA ASP A 490 -20.81 7.33 22.65
C ASP A 490 -21.39 7.13 21.23
N ALA A 491 -21.99 5.96 20.98
CA ALA A 491 -22.48 5.60 19.64
C ALA A 491 -23.53 6.60 19.09
N GLU A 492 -24.45 7.07 19.95
CA GLU A 492 -25.45 8.06 19.55
C GLU A 492 -24.82 9.42 19.26
N GLU A 493 -23.86 9.84 20.08
CA GLU A 493 -23.12 11.09 19.87
C GLU A 493 -22.29 11.06 18.58
N VAL A 494 -21.71 9.90 18.21
CA VAL A 494 -21.03 9.73 16.91
C VAL A 494 -22.02 9.85 15.74
N GLY A 495 -23.20 9.23 15.84
CA GLY A 495 -24.23 9.38 14.80
C GLY A 495 -24.69 10.84 14.65
N GLN A 496 -24.88 11.54 15.76
CA GLN A 496 -25.21 12.98 15.76
C GLN A 496 -24.08 13.83 15.16
N LEU A 497 -22.83 13.47 15.40
CA LEU A 497 -21.67 14.14 14.80
C LEU A 497 -21.69 13.98 13.28
N ALA A 498 -21.97 12.78 12.75
CA ALA A 498 -22.08 12.53 11.31
C ALA A 498 -23.13 13.46 10.67
N ALA A 499 -24.35 13.49 11.22
CA ALA A 499 -25.43 14.34 10.74
C ALA A 499 -25.11 15.84 10.83
N THR A 500 -24.51 16.28 11.94
CA THR A 500 -24.13 17.69 12.14
C THR A 500 -23.11 18.15 11.10
N ARG A 501 -22.13 17.31 10.78
CA ARG A 501 -21.10 17.62 9.77
C ARG A 501 -21.68 17.57 8.36
N TYR A 502 -22.56 16.61 8.09
CA TYR A 502 -23.31 16.52 6.85
C TYR A 502 -24.11 17.79 6.58
N ASP A 503 -24.87 18.29 7.56
CA ASP A 503 -25.69 19.49 7.40
C ASP A 503 -24.87 20.75 7.09
N ARG A 504 -23.70 20.93 7.73
CA ARG A 504 -22.79 22.05 7.40
C ARG A 504 -22.33 22.01 5.95
N ALA A 505 -22.04 20.81 5.45
CA ALA A 505 -21.61 20.61 4.08
C ALA A 505 -22.79 20.83 3.10
N ARG A 506 -23.98 20.39 3.49
CA ARG A 506 -25.22 20.57 2.73
C ARG A 506 -25.61 22.04 2.57
N ASP A 507 -25.38 22.87 3.60
CA ASP A 507 -25.57 24.32 3.49
C ASP A 507 -24.73 24.93 2.35
N VAL A 508 -23.53 24.39 2.09
CA VAL A 508 -22.67 24.82 0.99
C VAL A 508 -23.25 24.40 -0.36
N SER A 509 -23.61 23.12 -0.53
CA SER A 509 -24.17 22.63 -1.80
C SER A 509 -25.52 23.27 -2.11
N ALA A 510 -26.39 23.44 -1.11
CA ALA A 510 -27.67 24.13 -1.26
C ALA A 510 -27.48 25.59 -1.68
N SER A 511 -26.50 26.30 -1.09
CA SER A 511 -26.20 27.69 -1.46
C SER A 511 -25.67 27.81 -2.89
N LEU A 512 -24.80 26.88 -3.31
CA LEU A 512 -24.26 26.82 -4.68
C LEU A 512 -25.37 26.55 -5.70
N ALA A 513 -26.20 25.53 -5.46
CA ALA A 513 -27.28 25.17 -6.37
C ALA A 513 -28.34 26.28 -6.47
N ALA A 514 -28.71 26.89 -5.34
CA ALA A 514 -29.65 28.03 -5.33
C ALA A 514 -29.12 29.23 -6.13
N ALA A 515 -27.81 29.51 -6.08
CA ALA A 515 -27.19 30.58 -6.85
C ALA A 515 -27.24 30.34 -8.38
N HIS A 516 -27.36 29.08 -8.79
CA HIS A 516 -27.47 28.66 -10.19
C HIS A 516 -28.91 28.26 -10.59
N GLU A 517 -29.88 28.45 -9.69
CA GLU A 517 -31.30 28.08 -9.90
C GLU A 517 -31.50 26.58 -10.24
N VAL A 518 -30.59 25.72 -9.77
CA VAL A 518 -30.65 24.27 -9.96
C VAL A 518 -31.32 23.62 -8.75
N PRO A 519 -32.42 22.87 -8.93
CA PRO A 519 -33.02 22.15 -7.82
C PRO A 519 -32.12 20.99 -7.36
N VAL A 520 -32.22 20.65 -6.07
CA VAL A 520 -31.41 19.61 -5.44
C VAL A 520 -32.29 18.66 -4.63
N ARG A 521 -31.91 17.37 -4.59
CA ARG A 521 -32.49 16.36 -3.71
C ARG A 521 -31.37 15.60 -2.98
N TRP A 522 -31.56 15.37 -1.68
CA TRP A 522 -30.61 14.65 -0.83
C TRP A 522 -31.26 13.37 -0.33
N PHE A 523 -30.53 12.26 -0.48
CA PHE A 523 -30.97 10.95 -0.03
C PHE A 523 -29.95 10.36 0.93
N TRP A 524 -30.42 9.93 2.09
CA TRP A 524 -29.63 9.20 3.05
C TRP A 524 -29.70 7.70 2.74
N GLN A 525 -28.57 7.13 2.35
CA GLN A 525 -28.48 5.78 1.80
C GLN A 525 -28.59 4.68 2.88
N PRO A 526 -28.99 3.44 2.49
CA PRO A 526 -28.89 2.28 3.35
C PRO A 526 -27.45 1.78 3.50
N SER A 527 -27.24 0.99 4.57
CA SER A 527 -26.06 0.16 4.78
C SER A 527 -26.52 -1.27 5.11
N ARG A 528 -25.59 -2.23 5.17
CA ARG A 528 -25.92 -3.58 5.66
C ARG A 528 -26.52 -3.54 7.07
N LEU A 529 -26.05 -2.57 7.88
CA LEU A 529 -26.43 -2.42 9.28
C LEU A 529 -27.78 -1.73 9.47
N SER A 530 -28.29 -1.00 8.47
CA SER A 530 -29.61 -0.36 8.53
C SER A 530 -30.77 -1.33 8.29
N ARG A 531 -30.49 -2.60 7.92
CA ARG A 531 -31.51 -3.62 7.67
C ARG A 531 -31.41 -4.83 8.61
N PRO A 532 -32.44 -5.69 8.67
CA PRO A 532 -32.35 -6.96 9.39
C PRO A 532 -31.22 -7.85 8.84
N PRO A 533 -30.47 -8.58 9.69
CA PRO A 533 -29.38 -9.45 9.22
C PRO A 533 -29.86 -10.51 8.22
N VAL A 534 -29.14 -10.68 7.11
CA VAL A 534 -29.42 -11.67 6.08
C VAL A 534 -28.34 -12.75 6.06
N GLU A 535 -28.75 -14.02 5.92
CA GLU A 535 -27.82 -15.14 5.83
C GLU A 535 -26.88 -15.00 4.61
N GLY A 536 -25.58 -15.13 4.86
CA GLY A 536 -24.52 -15.04 3.84
C GLY A 536 -23.90 -13.65 3.71
N GLU A 537 -24.55 -12.59 4.18
CA GLU A 537 -23.91 -11.29 4.26
C GLU A 537 -22.80 -11.29 5.34
N PRO A 538 -21.81 -10.40 5.22
CA PRO A 538 -20.77 -10.24 6.24
C PRO A 538 -21.37 -9.99 7.62
N VAL A 539 -20.78 -10.61 8.65
CA VAL A 539 -21.18 -10.41 10.05
C VAL A 539 -19.92 -10.14 10.87
N GLY A 540 -19.90 -9.00 11.55
CA GLY A 540 -18.88 -8.66 12.53
C GLY A 540 -19.09 -9.38 13.87
N ASP A 541 -18.23 -9.14 14.85
CA ASP A 541 -18.53 -9.60 16.20
C ASP A 541 -19.76 -8.88 16.78
N ALA A 542 -20.40 -9.50 17.78
CA ALA A 542 -21.66 -8.98 18.33
C ALA A 542 -21.54 -7.57 18.92
N SER A 543 -20.37 -7.20 19.45
CA SER A 543 -20.16 -5.86 20.03
C SER A 543 -19.99 -4.81 18.95
N TYR A 544 -19.25 -5.12 17.88
CA TYR A 544 -19.16 -4.28 16.69
C TYR A 544 -20.54 -4.07 16.06
N GLU A 545 -21.29 -5.14 15.80
CA GLU A 545 -22.63 -5.06 15.19
C GLU A 545 -23.59 -4.18 16.00
N GLU A 546 -23.59 -4.33 17.33
CA GLU A 546 -24.45 -3.54 18.22
C GLU A 546 -24.09 -2.05 18.19
N VAL A 547 -22.80 -1.74 18.34
CA VAL A 547 -22.31 -0.35 18.39
C VAL A 547 -22.51 0.34 17.04
N THR A 548 -22.05 -0.28 15.96
CA THR A 548 -22.10 0.33 14.63
C THR A 548 -23.54 0.52 14.15
N ARG A 549 -24.45 -0.42 14.45
CA ARG A 549 -25.89 -0.23 14.18
C ARG A 549 -26.46 0.98 14.92
N ARG A 550 -26.13 1.17 16.21
CA ARG A 550 -26.56 2.36 16.97
C ARG A 550 -26.02 3.65 16.36
N VAL A 551 -24.80 3.65 15.83
CA VAL A 551 -24.23 4.80 15.11
C VAL A 551 -25.04 5.10 13.85
N TYR A 552 -25.27 4.10 12.99
CA TYR A 552 -26.06 4.29 11.75
C TYR A 552 -27.50 4.74 12.04
N ASP A 553 -28.16 4.13 13.02
CA ASP A 553 -29.51 4.49 13.45
C ASP A 553 -29.57 5.94 13.95
N ALA A 554 -28.60 6.34 14.77
CA ALA A 554 -28.52 7.70 15.30
C ALA A 554 -28.20 8.73 14.22
N ALA A 555 -27.31 8.40 13.27
CA ALA A 555 -26.99 9.26 12.14
C ALA A 555 -28.19 9.47 11.22
N ALA A 556 -28.87 8.39 10.83
CA ALA A 556 -30.09 8.48 10.02
C ALA A 556 -31.18 9.27 10.75
N ALA A 557 -31.44 8.98 12.02
CA ALA A 557 -32.45 9.69 12.82
C ALA A 557 -32.17 11.20 12.97
N ALA A 558 -30.89 11.60 12.93
CA ALA A 558 -30.49 13.00 13.04
C ALA A 558 -30.41 13.72 11.68
N ALA A 559 -30.00 13.03 10.61
CA ALA A 559 -29.83 13.60 9.27
C ALA A 559 -31.13 13.64 8.46
N VAL A 560 -31.99 12.63 8.63
CA VAL A 560 -33.26 12.52 7.89
C VAL A 560 -34.29 13.54 8.39
N GLY A 561 -35.00 14.14 7.45
CA GLY A 561 -36.07 15.11 7.73
C GLY A 561 -35.85 16.43 7.02
N GLY A 562 -36.91 17.24 6.92
CA GLY A 562 -36.87 18.45 6.10
C GLY A 562 -36.68 18.11 4.63
N ASP A 563 -35.49 18.38 4.10
CA ASP A 563 -35.11 18.22 2.69
C ASP A 563 -34.27 16.95 2.40
N VAL A 564 -33.92 16.17 3.43
CA VAL A 564 -33.19 14.90 3.30
C VAL A 564 -34.16 13.73 3.40
N GLU A 565 -34.21 12.91 2.35
CA GLU A 565 -35.08 11.74 2.25
C GLU A 565 -34.40 10.45 2.72
N ASP A 566 -35.16 9.62 3.41
CA ASP A 566 -34.70 8.37 4.00
C ASP A 566 -34.79 7.20 3.03
N LEU A 567 -33.65 6.57 2.72
CA LEU A 567 -33.56 5.32 1.97
C LEU A 567 -33.03 4.16 2.82
N THR A 568 -32.86 4.32 4.14
CA THR A 568 -32.25 3.30 5.01
C THR A 568 -32.97 1.95 4.98
N GLY A 569 -34.31 1.97 4.85
CA GLY A 569 -35.16 0.78 4.72
C GLY A 569 -35.47 0.36 3.28
N ALA A 570 -34.90 1.01 2.26
CA ALA A 570 -35.24 0.75 0.85
C ALA A 570 -34.92 -0.68 0.38
N LEU A 571 -34.04 -1.37 1.10
CA LEU A 571 -33.60 -2.73 0.80
C LEU A 571 -34.23 -3.79 1.70
N ASP A 572 -35.06 -3.44 2.69
CA ASP A 572 -35.59 -4.39 3.68
C ASP A 572 -36.33 -5.57 3.05
N ASP A 573 -37.16 -5.29 2.06
CA ASP A 573 -37.99 -6.28 1.36
C ASP A 573 -37.28 -6.96 0.18
N VAL A 574 -36.03 -6.60 -0.11
CA VAL A 574 -35.24 -7.20 -1.20
C VAL A 574 -34.60 -8.50 -0.70
N PRO A 575 -34.93 -9.66 -1.28
CA PRO A 575 -34.51 -10.95 -0.75
C PRO A 575 -33.05 -11.28 -1.09
N GLY A 576 -32.42 -12.06 -0.21
CA GLY A 576 -31.07 -12.59 -0.42
C GLY A 576 -29.95 -11.64 0.01
N PRO A 577 -28.70 -12.11 -0.01
CA PRO A 577 -27.54 -11.32 0.34
C PRO A 577 -27.32 -10.23 -0.73
N LEU A 578 -27.23 -8.99 -0.29
CA LEU A 578 -27.05 -7.82 -1.15
C LEU A 578 -25.69 -7.18 -0.99
N PHE A 579 -25.15 -7.22 0.23
CA PHE A 579 -23.91 -6.53 0.57
C PHE A 579 -22.69 -7.47 0.56
N SER A 580 -21.55 -6.97 0.08
CA SER A 580 -20.25 -7.64 0.16
C SER A 580 -19.39 -7.22 1.34
N ASP A 581 -19.67 -6.04 1.89
CA ASP A 581 -19.15 -5.50 3.15
C ASP A 581 -20.30 -4.77 3.87
N ASP A 582 -20.04 -3.76 4.70
CA ASP A 582 -21.11 -3.03 5.39
C ASP A 582 -21.80 -1.98 4.50
N VAL A 583 -21.28 -1.72 3.29
CA VAL A 583 -21.62 -0.56 2.46
C VAL A 583 -21.89 -0.96 1.00
N HIS A 584 -20.96 -1.66 0.36
CA HIS A 584 -21.02 -1.99 -1.06
C HIS A 584 -21.97 -3.14 -1.32
N HIS A 585 -22.79 -2.97 -2.36
CA HIS A 585 -23.88 -3.87 -2.67
C HIS A 585 -23.94 -4.23 -4.16
N ASN A 586 -24.57 -5.37 -4.45
CA ASN A 586 -24.69 -5.92 -5.78
C ASN A 586 -25.69 -5.16 -6.68
N GLU A 587 -25.80 -5.64 -7.92
CA GLU A 587 -26.67 -5.09 -8.96
C GLU A 587 -28.17 -5.22 -8.63
N VAL A 588 -28.57 -6.20 -7.80
CA VAL A 588 -29.96 -6.35 -7.35
C VAL A 588 -30.35 -5.21 -6.41
N ALA A 589 -29.48 -4.87 -5.46
CA ALA A 589 -29.67 -3.70 -4.61
C ALA A 589 -29.62 -2.39 -5.40
N ALA A 590 -28.69 -2.27 -6.36
CA ALA A 590 -28.59 -1.10 -7.23
C ALA A 590 -29.87 -0.87 -8.04
N ALA A 591 -30.50 -1.94 -8.52
CA ALA A 591 -31.79 -1.89 -9.20
C ALA A 591 -32.91 -1.36 -8.29
N ALA A 592 -33.06 -1.92 -7.09
CA ALA A 592 -34.06 -1.48 -6.13
C ALA A 592 -33.87 -0.01 -5.74
N LEU A 593 -32.62 0.42 -5.52
CA LEU A 593 -32.28 1.81 -5.16
C LEU A 593 -32.49 2.79 -6.31
N GLY A 594 -32.11 2.43 -7.55
CA GLY A 594 -32.33 3.27 -8.72
C GLY A 594 -33.83 3.47 -9.00
N GLU A 595 -34.64 2.42 -8.85
CA GLU A 595 -36.11 2.50 -8.97
C GLU A 595 -36.73 3.32 -7.83
N GLU A 596 -36.24 3.17 -6.60
CA GLU A 596 -36.66 3.97 -5.44
C GLU A 596 -36.35 5.45 -5.64
N LEU A 597 -35.12 5.79 -5.99
CA LEU A 597 -34.72 7.16 -6.29
C LEU A 597 -35.60 7.77 -7.37
N TYR A 598 -35.82 7.05 -8.48
CA TYR A 598 -36.68 7.55 -9.55
C TYR A 598 -38.08 7.85 -9.04
N ARG A 599 -38.67 6.95 -8.26
CA ARG A 599 -40.02 7.14 -7.71
C ARG A 599 -40.12 8.39 -6.84
N ARG A 600 -39.06 8.75 -6.11
CA ARG A 600 -39.01 9.95 -5.26
C ARG A 600 -38.87 11.24 -6.05
N ILE A 601 -38.22 11.20 -7.20
CA ILE A 601 -37.97 12.38 -8.04
C ILE A 601 -38.85 12.43 -9.30
N ARG A 602 -39.71 11.44 -9.53
CA ARG A 602 -40.51 11.27 -10.76
C ARG A 602 -41.23 12.54 -11.16
N ASP A 603 -42.08 13.06 -10.27
CA ASP A 603 -42.91 14.24 -10.57
C ASP A 603 -42.06 15.47 -10.92
N GLN A 604 -40.88 15.58 -10.29
CA GLN A 604 -39.94 16.65 -10.54
C GLN A 604 -39.24 16.49 -11.88
N VAL A 605 -38.79 15.26 -12.20
CA VAL A 605 -38.20 14.93 -13.51
C VAL A 605 -39.21 15.15 -14.63
N GLU A 606 -40.46 14.71 -14.48
CA GLU A 606 -41.52 14.93 -15.47
C GLU A 606 -41.81 16.43 -15.68
N ALA A 607 -41.77 17.23 -14.61
CA ALA A 607 -41.96 18.68 -14.70
C ALA A 607 -40.78 19.43 -15.33
N LEU A 608 -39.55 18.94 -15.17
CA LEU A 608 -38.34 19.53 -15.73
C LEU A 608 -38.09 19.09 -17.19
N ALA A 609 -38.54 17.89 -17.56
CA ALA A 609 -38.36 17.31 -18.89
C ALA A 609 -39.34 17.84 -19.95
N GLY A 610 -40.42 18.51 -19.54
CA GLY A 610 -41.48 19.03 -20.40
C GLY A 610 -41.34 20.51 -20.71
#